data_AF-A0AAW7K6Q7-F1
#
_entry.id   AF-A0AAW7K6Q7-F1
#
_cell.length_a   1.000
_cell.length_b   1.000
_cell.length_c   1.000
_cell.angle_alpha   90.00
_cell.angle_beta   90.00
_cell.angle_gamma   90.00
#
_symmetry.space_group_name_H-M   'P 1'
#
loop_
_entity.id
_entity.type
_entity.pdbx_description
1 polymer ?
#
loop_
_entity_poly.entity_id
_entity_poly.type
_entity_poly.pdbx_seq_one_letter_code
_entity_poly.pdbx_strand_id
1 'polypeptide(L)'
;MHDKKLSGEISAVERMMQAYGFKVQRELAAYLGAGTGTISTWIKRDYFPGKEIVLCALETGVSLHWLTTGEGEPREPVKSTACETVKSIAHKNLEDGLLIDVSPILLDLALLPVQIVEPELVSFPNEKSYFLIER
;
A
#
# COMPACT_ATOMS: atom_id res chain seq x y z
N MET A 1 35.75 -2.96 -2.72
CA MET A 1 34.43 -3.61 -2.53
C MET A 1 33.88 -3.02 -1.25
N HIS A 2 32.91 -2.11 -1.33
CA HIS A 2 32.51 -1.30 -0.18
C HIS A 2 31.57 -2.10 0.73
N ASP A 3 32.07 -2.47 1.91
CA ASP A 3 31.26 -2.92 3.04
C ASP A 3 30.40 -1.75 3.51
N LYS A 4 29.20 -1.61 2.92
CA LYS A 4 28.20 -0.66 3.39
C LYS A 4 27.66 -1.21 4.71
N LYS A 5 28.23 -0.74 5.82
CA LYS A 5 27.77 -1.00 7.18
C LYS A 5 26.29 -0.56 7.26
N LEU A 6 25.38 -1.52 7.29
CA LEU A 6 23.93 -1.31 7.46
C LEU A 6 23.69 -0.94 8.92
N SER A 7 24.08 0.28 9.30
CA SER A 7 23.96 0.79 10.66
C SER A 7 22.53 1.24 10.94
N GLY A 8 21.67 0.29 11.30
CA GLY A 8 20.58 0.52 12.23
C GLY A 8 20.94 -0.15 13.55
N GLU A 9 20.67 0.46 14.70
CA GLU A 9 20.88 -0.14 16.04
C GLU A 9 20.14 -1.48 16.24
N ILE A 10 19.28 -1.86 15.29
CA ILE A 10 18.43 -3.04 15.27
C ILE A 10 18.83 -3.88 14.05
N SER A 11 19.05 -5.18 14.25
CA SER A 11 19.38 -6.13 13.17
C SER A 11 18.19 -6.36 12.24
N ALA A 12 18.45 -6.86 11.02
CA ALA A 12 17.38 -7.23 10.08
C ALA A 12 16.43 -8.29 10.68
N VAL A 13 16.97 -9.20 11.50
CA VAL A 13 16.18 -10.24 12.19
C VAL A 13 15.22 -9.63 13.22
N GLU A 14 15.67 -8.65 13.99
CA GLU A 14 14.81 -7.95 14.95
C GLU A 14 13.73 -7.13 14.25
N ARG A 15 14.02 -6.55 13.08
CA ARG A 15 12.98 -5.92 12.24
C ARG A 15 11.96 -6.93 11.71
N MET A 16 12.35 -8.15 11.35
CA MET A 16 11.39 -9.21 11.03
C MET A 16 10.50 -9.52 12.24
N MET A 17 11.07 -9.61 13.45
CA MET A 17 10.27 -9.80 14.67
C MET A 17 9.24 -8.68 14.84
N GLN A 18 9.63 -7.42 14.60
CA GLN A 18 8.72 -6.28 14.63
C GLN A 18 7.62 -6.36 13.56
N ALA A 19 7.96 -6.74 12.33
CA ALA A 19 7.02 -6.86 11.22
C ALA A 19 5.92 -7.91 11.49
N TYR A 20 6.29 -9.04 12.08
CA TYR A 20 5.34 -10.08 12.48
C TYR A 20 4.66 -9.82 13.84
N GLY A 21 5.17 -8.86 14.64
CA GLY A 21 4.66 -8.58 15.98
C GLY A 21 5.12 -9.57 17.06
N PHE A 22 6.23 -10.29 16.83
CA PHE A 22 6.80 -11.23 17.79
C PHE A 22 7.59 -10.52 18.88
N LYS A 23 7.41 -10.96 20.13
CA LYS A 23 8.12 -10.38 21.29
C LYS A 23 9.36 -11.16 21.66
N VAL A 24 9.45 -12.43 21.25
CA VAL A 24 10.55 -13.33 21.63
C VAL A 24 11.10 -14.09 20.41
N GLN A 25 12.43 -14.30 20.37
CA GLN A 25 13.11 -14.94 19.23
C GLN A 25 12.59 -16.35 18.93
N ARG A 26 12.09 -17.07 19.95
CA ARG A 26 11.53 -18.42 19.80
C ARG A 26 10.27 -18.44 18.92
N GLU A 27 9.46 -17.38 18.94
CA GLU A 27 8.27 -17.28 18.09
C GLU A 27 8.66 -17.22 16.62
N LEU A 28 9.62 -16.35 16.28
CA LEU A 28 10.17 -16.26 14.93
C LEU A 28 10.85 -17.57 14.51
N ALA A 29 11.62 -18.21 15.40
CA ALA A 29 12.26 -19.50 15.13
C ALA A 29 11.22 -20.58 14.78
N ALA A 30 10.17 -20.70 15.58
CA ALA A 30 9.07 -21.65 15.34
C ALA A 30 8.35 -21.34 14.01
N TYR A 31 8.11 -20.06 13.72
CA TYR A 31 7.47 -19.62 12.48
C TYR A 31 8.29 -19.97 11.23
N LEU A 32 9.60 -19.74 11.27
CA LEU A 32 10.51 -20.03 10.16
C LEU A 32 10.91 -21.52 10.08
N GLY A 33 10.46 -22.37 11.00
CA GLY A 33 10.94 -23.75 11.12
C GLY A 33 12.45 -23.85 11.44
N ALA A 34 13.03 -22.79 12.01
CA ALA A 34 14.43 -22.71 12.38
C ALA A 34 14.63 -23.02 13.88
N GLY A 35 15.83 -23.45 14.26
CA GLY A 35 16.18 -23.57 15.67
C GLY A 35 16.39 -22.20 16.32
N THR A 36 16.00 -22.02 17.59
CA THR A 36 16.20 -20.76 18.33
C THR A 36 17.67 -20.32 18.34
N GLY A 37 18.61 -21.27 18.42
CA GLY A 37 20.05 -21.00 18.35
C GLY A 37 20.50 -20.44 16.99
N THR A 38 19.79 -20.77 15.90
CA THR A 38 20.04 -20.22 14.56
C THR A 38 19.69 -18.74 14.53
N ILE A 39 18.50 -18.36 15.03
CA ILE A 39 18.07 -16.96 15.10
C ILE A 39 19.01 -16.14 15.98
N SER A 40 19.41 -16.65 17.16
CA SER A 40 20.37 -15.96 18.01
C SER A 40 21.75 -15.81 17.35
N THR A 41 22.17 -16.79 16.55
CA THR A 41 23.43 -16.70 15.78
C THR A 41 23.33 -15.63 14.70
N TRP A 42 22.18 -15.53 14.03
CA TRP A 42 21.97 -14.50 13.01
C TRP A 42 22.08 -13.11 13.59
N ILE A 43 21.42 -12.84 14.73
CA ILE A 43 21.49 -11.54 15.41
C ILE A 43 22.93 -11.23 15.86
N LYS A 44 23.59 -12.17 16.55
CA LYS A 44 24.94 -11.96 17.09
C LYS A 44 26.00 -11.73 16.03
N ARG A 45 25.84 -12.32 14.84
CA ARG A 45 26.80 -12.24 13.74
C ARG A 45 26.39 -11.25 12.66
N ASP A 46 25.31 -10.50 12.87
CA ASP A 46 24.72 -9.62 11.86
C ASP A 46 24.52 -10.35 10.51
N TYR A 47 24.09 -11.61 10.58
CA TYR A 47 23.82 -12.41 9.39
C TYR A 47 22.57 -11.90 8.69
N PHE A 48 22.60 -11.90 7.37
CA PHE A 48 21.51 -11.45 6.53
C PHE A 48 20.70 -12.64 5.95
N PRO A 49 19.55 -13.02 6.56
CA PRO A 49 18.71 -14.11 6.08
C PRO A 49 17.83 -13.64 4.91
N GLY A 50 18.43 -13.49 3.73
CA GLY A 50 17.77 -12.87 2.58
C GLY A 50 16.46 -13.53 2.15
N LYS A 51 16.36 -14.87 2.18
CA LYS A 51 15.11 -15.56 1.81
C LYS A 51 13.98 -15.30 2.81
N GLU A 52 14.30 -15.29 4.10
CA GLU A 52 13.35 -15.02 5.18
C GLU A 52 12.89 -13.56 5.19
N ILE A 53 13.78 -12.63 4.88
CA ILE A 53 13.46 -11.20 4.75
C ILE A 53 12.49 -10.96 3.59
N VAL A 54 12.74 -11.56 2.43
CA VAL A 54 11.83 -11.45 1.28
C VAL A 54 10.46 -12.06 1.61
N LEU A 55 10.44 -13.23 2.25
CA LEU A 55 9.19 -13.86 2.68
C LEU A 55 8.41 -12.96 3.65
N CYS A 56 9.09 -12.38 4.65
CA CYS A 56 8.50 -11.44 5.60
C CYS A 56 7.87 -10.23 4.92
N ALA A 57 8.56 -9.64 3.93
CA ALA A 57 8.01 -8.53 3.15
C ALA A 57 6.72 -8.92 2.42
N LEU A 58 6.70 -10.11 1.78
CA LEU A 58 5.54 -10.59 1.03
C LEU A 58 4.34 -10.91 1.93
N GLU A 59 4.57 -11.53 3.09
CA GLU A 59 3.50 -11.96 3.99
C GLU A 59 2.88 -10.81 4.79
N THR A 60 3.72 -9.87 5.24
CA THR A 60 3.28 -8.78 6.12
C THR A 60 3.00 -7.48 5.36
N GLY A 61 3.44 -7.38 4.11
CA GLY A 61 3.33 -6.18 3.28
C GLY A 61 4.24 -5.03 3.76
N VAL A 62 5.25 -5.32 4.59
CA VAL A 62 6.23 -4.31 5.01
C VAL A 62 7.28 -4.07 3.94
N SER A 63 7.88 -2.88 3.94
CA SER A 63 8.91 -2.46 3.00
C SER A 63 10.16 -3.34 3.12
N LEU A 64 10.57 -3.91 1.99
CA LEU A 64 11.84 -4.64 1.88
C LEU A 64 13.03 -3.70 2.15
N HIS A 65 12.94 -2.44 1.75
CA HIS A 65 13.96 -1.44 2.05
C HIS A 65 14.11 -1.25 3.56
N TRP A 66 13.00 -1.07 4.27
CA TRP A 66 13.01 -0.93 5.71
C TRP A 66 13.52 -2.20 6.42
N LEU A 67 13.10 -3.39 6.01
CA LEU A 67 13.61 -4.65 6.59
C LEU A 67 15.13 -4.81 6.44
N THR A 68 15.69 -4.40 5.31
CA THR A 68 17.12 -4.58 5.01
C THR A 68 18.00 -3.48 5.59
N THR A 69 17.55 -2.23 5.55
CA THR A 69 18.36 -1.06 5.93
C THR A 69 17.98 -0.48 7.29
N GLY A 70 16.76 -0.68 7.75
CA GLY A 70 16.17 0.03 8.89
C GLY A 70 15.77 1.47 8.58
N GLU A 71 15.98 1.94 7.34
CA GLU A 71 15.65 3.30 6.90
C GLU A 71 14.24 3.35 6.28
N GLY A 72 13.53 4.45 6.54
CA GLY A 72 12.15 4.66 6.08
C GLY A 72 11.11 4.11 7.05
N GLU A 73 9.86 3.96 6.57
CA GLU A 73 8.76 3.42 7.37
C GLU A 73 8.54 1.92 7.08
N PRO A 74 8.19 1.10 8.09
CA PRO A 74 7.95 -0.33 7.92
C PRO A 74 6.81 -0.62 6.95
N ARG A 75 5.73 0.14 7.04
CA ARG A 75 4.76 0.25 5.97
C ARG A 75 4.88 1.68 5.49
N GLU A 76 5.25 1.85 4.23
CA GLU A 76 4.85 3.09 3.59
C GLU A 76 3.32 3.10 3.68
N PRO A 77 2.68 4.24 4.04
CA PRO A 77 1.27 4.38 3.72
C PRO A 77 1.21 4.00 2.26
N VAL A 78 0.35 3.01 1.90
CA VAL A 78 0.05 2.73 0.50
C VAL A 78 -0.07 4.11 -0.09
N LYS A 79 0.86 4.48 -0.97
CA LYS A 79 0.67 5.67 -1.77
C LYS A 79 -0.52 5.26 -2.59
N SER A 80 -1.68 5.51 -2.02
CA SER A 80 -2.89 5.89 -2.70
C SER A 80 -2.42 7.00 -3.62
N THR A 81 -1.87 6.60 -4.76
CA THR A 81 -2.05 7.36 -5.99
C THR A 81 -3.53 7.72 -6.13
N ALA A 82 -4.44 6.97 -5.48
CA ALA A 82 -5.82 7.35 -5.20
C ALA A 82 -6.06 8.73 -4.56
N CYS A 83 -5.06 9.44 -4.01
CA CYS A 83 -5.28 10.84 -3.58
C CYS A 83 -5.22 11.85 -4.74
N GLU A 84 -4.67 11.48 -5.91
CA GLU A 84 -4.75 12.26 -7.15
C GLU A 84 -5.68 11.63 -8.19
N THR A 85 -5.98 10.32 -8.09
CA THR A 85 -6.86 9.68 -9.09
C THR A 85 -8.33 9.91 -8.83
N VAL A 86 -8.80 10.55 -7.76
CA VAL A 86 -10.25 10.76 -7.57
C VAL A 86 -10.61 12.22 -7.84
N LYS A 87 -11.45 12.48 -8.86
CA LYS A 87 -11.94 13.83 -9.21
C LYS A 87 -13.39 13.99 -8.76
N SER A 88 -13.71 15.15 -8.19
CA SER A 88 -15.09 15.56 -7.93
C SER A 88 -15.73 16.01 -9.24
N ILE A 89 -16.84 15.39 -9.62
CA ILE A 89 -17.54 15.63 -10.89
C ILE A 89 -18.95 16.12 -10.56
N ALA A 90 -19.40 17.16 -11.28
CA ALA A 90 -20.77 17.65 -11.15
C ALA A 90 -21.75 16.56 -11.58
N HIS A 91 -22.79 16.33 -10.79
CA HIS A 91 -23.81 15.33 -11.06
C HIS A 91 -25.14 16.03 -11.30
N LYS A 92 -25.81 15.70 -12.40
CA LYS A 92 -27.11 16.26 -12.78
C LYS A 92 -28.10 15.15 -13.08
N ASN A 93 -29.36 15.38 -12.71
CA ASN A 93 -30.47 14.56 -13.15
C ASN A 93 -31.12 15.18 -14.38
N LEU A 94 -31.42 14.36 -15.39
CA LEU A 94 -32.25 14.77 -16.52
C LEU A 94 -33.71 14.40 -16.23
N GLU A 95 -34.53 15.42 -15.97
CA GLU A 95 -35.95 15.31 -15.63
C GLU A 95 -36.75 16.23 -16.55
N ASP A 96 -37.73 15.69 -17.28
CA ASP A 96 -38.59 16.46 -18.20
C ASP A 96 -37.84 17.39 -19.19
N GLY A 97 -36.66 16.97 -19.63
CA GLY A 97 -35.81 17.73 -20.55
C GLY A 97 -34.97 18.83 -19.89
N LEU A 98 -35.01 18.93 -18.55
CA LEU A 98 -34.22 19.86 -17.76
C LEU A 98 -33.13 19.13 -17.00
N LEU A 99 -31.94 19.73 -16.95
CA LEU A 99 -30.85 19.27 -16.10
C LEU A 99 -30.96 19.92 -14.72
N ILE A 100 -31.13 19.10 -13.70
CA ILE A 100 -31.24 19.50 -12.30
C ILE A 100 -29.93 19.14 -11.59
N ASP A 101 -29.28 20.11 -10.96
CA ASP A 101 -28.06 19.87 -10.19
C ASP A 101 -28.34 18.99 -8.96
N VAL A 102 -27.50 17.97 -8.78
CA VAL A 102 -27.53 17.00 -7.69
C VAL A 102 -26.19 17.07 -6.95
N SER A 103 -26.09 16.37 -5.82
CA SER A 103 -24.84 16.24 -5.08
C SER A 103 -23.72 15.73 -6.00
N PRO A 104 -22.58 16.42 -6.08
CA PRO A 104 -21.45 15.96 -6.88
C PRO A 104 -20.96 14.59 -6.39
N ILE A 105 -20.35 13.84 -7.30
CA ILE A 105 -19.83 12.52 -7.01
C ILE A 105 -18.29 12.51 -7.10
N LEU A 106 -17.69 11.55 -6.40
CA LEU A 106 -16.27 11.26 -6.50
C LEU A 106 -16.09 10.11 -7.50
N LEU A 107 -15.27 10.33 -8.53
CA LEU A 107 -14.98 9.33 -9.56
C LEU A 107 -13.48 9.11 -9.69
N ASP A 108 -13.09 7.84 -9.82
CA ASP A 108 -11.72 7.47 -10.14
C ASP A 108 -11.39 7.79 -11.61
N LEU A 109 -10.34 8.59 -11.83
CA LEU A 109 -9.75 8.96 -13.11
C LEU A 109 -9.32 7.73 -13.90
N ALA A 110 -9.02 6.59 -13.25
CA ALA A 110 -8.75 5.33 -13.94
C ALA A 110 -9.95 4.80 -14.74
N LEU A 111 -11.18 5.24 -14.41
CA LEU A 111 -12.40 4.93 -15.18
C LEU A 111 -12.59 5.86 -16.38
N LEU A 112 -11.78 6.91 -16.53
CA LEU A 112 -11.85 7.84 -17.65
C LEU A 112 -10.93 7.35 -18.79
N PRO A 113 -11.49 6.93 -19.94
CA PRO A 113 -10.68 6.41 -21.04
C PRO A 113 -9.87 7.50 -21.79
N VAL A 114 -10.12 8.78 -21.52
CA VAL A 114 -9.54 9.94 -22.23
C VAL A 114 -9.31 11.12 -21.26
N GLN A 115 -8.39 12.02 -21.63
CA GLN A 115 -8.15 13.30 -20.95
C GLN A 115 -9.38 14.22 -21.08
N ILE A 116 -10.35 14.02 -20.19
CA ILE A 116 -11.57 14.81 -20.08
C ILE A 116 -11.28 16.03 -19.19
N VAL A 117 -11.54 17.23 -19.69
CA VAL A 117 -11.15 18.49 -19.05
C VAL A 117 -12.20 18.85 -17.98
N GLU A 118 -13.48 18.83 -18.35
CA GLU A 118 -14.61 19.23 -17.53
C GLU A 118 -15.79 18.24 -17.69
N PRO A 119 -15.70 17.05 -17.05
CA PRO A 119 -16.80 16.09 -17.10
C PRO A 119 -18.02 16.57 -16.31
N GLU A 120 -19.20 16.22 -16.80
CA GLU A 120 -20.44 16.19 -16.02
C GLU A 120 -21.03 14.77 -16.06
N LEU A 121 -21.55 14.31 -14.93
CA LEU A 121 -22.30 13.06 -14.84
C LEU A 121 -23.79 13.38 -14.97
N VAL A 122 -24.47 12.72 -15.91
CA VAL A 122 -25.92 12.79 -16.07
C VAL A 122 -26.55 11.45 -15.75
N SER A 123 -27.59 11.46 -14.94
CA SER A 123 -28.44 10.29 -14.68
C SER A 123 -29.92 10.60 -14.85
N PHE A 124 -30.73 9.54 -14.92
CA PHE A 124 -32.19 9.63 -14.91
C PHE A 124 -32.71 9.08 -13.58
N PRO A 125 -33.71 9.69 -12.92
CA PRO A 125 -34.19 9.22 -11.62
C PRO A 125 -34.74 7.79 -11.64
N ASN A 126 -35.30 7.39 -12.79
CA ASN A 126 -35.98 6.11 -12.98
C ASN A 126 -35.12 5.07 -13.71
N GLU A 127 -33.86 5.37 -14.02
CA GLU A 127 -32.96 4.45 -14.71
C GLU A 127 -31.64 4.31 -13.97
N LYS A 128 -31.04 3.11 -14.04
CA LYS A 128 -29.71 2.83 -13.48
C LYS A 128 -28.59 3.08 -14.51
N SER A 129 -28.83 4.02 -15.42
CA SER A 129 -27.92 4.40 -16.48
C SER A 129 -27.25 5.72 -16.12
N TYR A 130 -25.93 5.76 -16.24
CA TYR A 130 -25.14 6.95 -16.00
C TYR A 130 -24.38 7.30 -17.26
N PHE A 131 -24.39 8.57 -17.62
CA PHE A 131 -23.72 9.09 -18.79
C PHE A 131 -22.69 10.11 -18.34
N LEU A 132 -21.44 9.89 -18.73
CA LEU A 132 -20.40 10.87 -18.54
C LEU A 132 -20.30 11.70 -19.82
N ILE A 133 -20.47 13.01 -19.71
CA ILE A 133 -20.42 13.94 -20.84
C ILE A 133 -19.29 14.95 -20.65
N GLU A 134 -18.68 15.38 -21.75
CA GLU A 134 -17.76 16.52 -21.81
C GLU A 134 -18.54 17.74 -22.28
N ARG A 135 -18.26 18.91 -21.72
CA ARG A 135 -18.86 20.18 -22.13
C ARG A 135 -17.96 21.02 -23.03
#